data_AF-A0A699T072-F1
#
_entry.id   AF-A0A699T072-F1
#
_cell.length_a   1.000
_cell.length_b   1.000
_cell.length_c   1.000
_cell.angle_alpha   90.00
_cell.angle_beta   90.00
_cell.angle_gamma   90.00
#
_symmetry.space_group_name_H-M   'P 1'
#
loop_
_entity.id
_entity.type
_entity.pdbx_description
1 polymer ?
#
loop_
_entity_poly.entity_id
_entity_poly.type
_entity_poly.pdbx_seq_one_letter_code
_entity_poly.pdbx_strand_id
1 'polypeptide(L)'
;VKFATCTLLDAALTWWNSQIRSLGPDAYSMTWEILKKKMTQKYYPQGEIKKLEIELWNLKIKENNVLAYTERFQELTLICTKCVADETEKIDKYVSGLPDNIYESMKASKPK
;
A
#
# COMPACT_ATOMS: atom_id res chain seq x y z
N VAL A 1 -5.62 12.71 21.64
CA VAL A 1 -4.86 13.19 20.45
C VAL A 1 -3.66 14.06 20.80
N LYS A 2 -3.72 14.92 21.84
CA LYS A 2 -2.65 15.86 22.25
C LYS A 2 -1.22 15.28 22.22
N PHE A 3 -0.98 14.15 22.90
CA PHE A 3 0.36 13.54 22.94
C PHE A 3 0.87 13.10 21.56
N ALA A 4 0.03 12.43 20.77
CA ALA A 4 0.40 11.97 19.43
C ALA A 4 0.69 13.14 18.47
N THR A 5 0.02 14.27 18.64
CA THR A 5 0.23 15.43 17.76
C THR A 5 1.52 16.18 18.06
N CYS A 6 2.09 16.01 19.26
CA CYS A 6 3.39 16.57 19.64
C CYS A 6 4.58 15.88 18.94
N THR A 7 4.38 14.68 18.40
CA THR A 7 5.42 13.94 17.67
C THR A 7 5.39 14.23 16.16
N LEU A 8 4.45 15.05 15.67
CA LEU A 8 4.37 15.41 14.26
C LEU A 8 5.48 16.40 13.92
N LEU A 9 6.12 16.18 12.77
CA LEU A 9 7.22 17.00 12.26
C LEU A 9 6.87 17.53 10.86
N ASP A 10 7.56 18.59 10.44
CA ASP A 10 7.55 19.15 9.08
C ASP A 10 6.14 19.30 8.46
N ALA A 11 5.88 18.60 7.36
CA ALA A 11 4.63 18.64 6.62
C ALA A 11 3.44 18.13 7.45
N ALA A 12 3.66 17.18 8.36
CA ALA A 12 2.63 16.64 9.23
C ALA A 12 2.25 17.62 10.34
N LEU A 13 3.23 18.32 10.91
CA LEU A 13 2.99 19.40 11.86
C LEU A 13 2.26 20.58 11.20
N THR A 14 2.70 20.97 10.00
CA THR A 14 2.07 22.03 9.21
C THR A 14 0.60 21.71 8.92
N TRP A 15 0.31 20.47 8.52
CA TRP A 15 -1.06 20.01 8.33
C TRP A 15 -1.88 20.03 9.61
N TRP A 16 -1.33 19.56 10.73
CA TRP A 16 -2.04 19.56 12.02
C TRP A 16 -2.37 20.98 12.51
N ASN A 17 -1.45 21.93 12.34
CA ASN A 17 -1.68 23.34 12.64
C ASN A 17 -2.84 23.93 11.81
N SER A 18 -3.00 23.51 10.55
CA SER A 18 -4.15 23.88 9.73
C SER A 18 -5.46 23.28 10.28
N GLN A 19 -5.45 22.03 10.76
CA GLN A 19 -6.63 21.44 11.41
C GLN A 19 -7.02 22.20 12.69
N ILE A 20 -6.05 22.60 13.52
CA ILE A 20 -6.30 23.42 14.71
C ILE A 20 -6.93 24.76 14.32
N ARG A 21 -6.41 25.45 13.29
CA ARG A 21 -6.98 26.72 12.82
C ARG A 21 -8.42 26.57 12.33
N SER A 22 -8.75 25.45 11.69
CA SER A 22 -10.10 25.19 11.17
C SER A 22 -11.10 24.77 12.23
N LEU A 23 -10.67 24.00 13.23
CA LEU A 23 -11.55 23.39 14.24
C LEU A 23 -11.52 24.12 15.58
N GLY A 24 -10.57 25.03 15.79
CA GLY A 24 -10.41 25.77 17.03
C GLY A 24 -10.16 24.85 18.24
N PRO A 25 -10.69 25.21 19.43
CA PRO A 25 -10.55 24.42 20.65
C PRO A 25 -11.03 22.97 20.51
N ASP A 26 -12.02 22.72 19.64
CA ASP A 26 -12.62 21.40 19.42
C ASP A 26 -11.67 20.43 18.71
N ALA A 27 -10.58 20.92 18.10
CA ALA A 27 -9.54 20.07 17.52
C ALA A 27 -9.00 19.06 18.54
N TYR A 28 -8.86 19.47 19.80
CA TYR A 28 -8.34 18.60 20.85
C TYR A 28 -9.39 17.68 21.48
N SER A 29 -10.68 17.97 21.25
CA SER A 29 -11.81 17.14 21.67
C SER A 29 -12.03 15.95 20.73
N MET A 30 -11.35 15.90 19.57
CA MET A 30 -11.51 14.79 18.63
C MET A 30 -10.96 13.48 19.21
N THR A 31 -11.64 12.38 18.89
CA THR A 31 -11.19 11.04 19.28
C THR A 31 -9.96 10.61 18.50
N TRP A 32 -9.23 9.64 19.05
CA TRP A 32 -8.09 9.03 18.35
C TRP A 32 -8.48 8.41 17.01
N GLU A 33 -9.66 7.77 16.93
CA GLU A 33 -10.17 7.17 15.69
C GLU A 33 -10.41 8.21 14.59
N ILE A 34 -10.95 9.38 14.95
CA ILE A 34 -11.14 10.48 14.00
C ILE A 34 -9.80 11.02 13.50
N LEU A 35 -8.81 11.19 14.39
CA LEU A 35 -7.47 11.63 14.00
C LEU A 35 -6.80 10.63 13.04
N LYS A 36 -6.83 9.33 13.37
CA LYS A 36 -6.30 8.28 12.49
C LYS A 36 -6.96 8.33 11.12
N LYS A 37 -8.30 8.41 11.07
CA LYS A 37 -9.04 8.51 9.80
C LYS A 37 -8.61 9.71 8.97
N LYS A 38 -8.46 10.90 9.59
CA LYS A 38 -8.00 12.11 8.90
C LYS A 38 -6.56 11.98 8.38
N MET A 39 -5.66 11.42 9.19
CA MET A 39 -4.27 11.14 8.78
C MET A 39 -4.22 10.17 7.60
N THR A 40 -4.95 9.06 7.69
CA THR A 40 -5.08 8.08 6.60
C THR A 40 -5.63 8.73 5.33
N GLN A 41 -6.66 9.59 5.42
CA GLN A 41 -7.19 10.26 4.24
C GLN A 41 -6.19 11.23 3.60
N LYS A 42 -5.37 11.93 4.40
CA LYS A 42 -4.38 12.90 3.91
C LYS A 42 -3.15 12.23 3.29
N TYR A 43 -2.63 11.19 3.94
CA TYR A 43 -1.32 10.60 3.62
C TYR A 43 -1.41 9.20 2.99
N TYR A 44 -2.56 8.54 3.10
CA TYR A 44 -2.85 7.24 2.49
C TYR A 44 -4.12 7.34 1.61
N PRO A 45 -4.09 8.19 0.57
CA PRO A 45 -5.25 8.50 -0.25
C PRO A 45 -5.72 7.25 -1.00
N GLN A 46 -7.01 6.92 -0.83
CA GLN A 46 -7.63 5.73 -1.44
C GLN A 46 -7.56 5.73 -2.98
N GLY A 47 -7.52 6.90 -3.62
CA GLY A 47 -7.35 6.99 -5.07
C GLY A 47 -5.98 6.48 -5.55
N GLU A 48 -4.90 6.82 -4.85
CA GLU A 48 -3.55 6.35 -5.21
C GLU A 48 -3.40 4.86 -4.92
N ILE A 49 -3.96 4.37 -3.82
CA ILE A 49 -3.98 2.94 -3.52
C ILE A 49 -4.69 2.18 -4.64
N LYS A 50 -5.89 2.61 -5.04
CA LYS A 50 -6.60 2.00 -6.17
C LYS A 50 -5.78 1.96 -7.46
N LYS A 51 -4.96 2.98 -7.75
CA LYS A 51 -4.06 2.94 -8.91
C LYS A 51 -3.00 1.86 -8.76
N LEU A 52 -2.41 1.73 -7.58
CA LEU A 52 -1.43 0.66 -7.27
C LEU A 52 -2.08 -0.72 -7.29
N GLU A 53 -3.34 -0.85 -6.87
CA GLU A 53 -4.11 -2.09 -6.98
C GLU A 53 -4.30 -2.47 -8.46
N ILE A 54 -4.70 -1.53 -9.31
CA ILE A 54 -4.81 -1.73 -10.75
C ILE A 54 -3.44 -2.10 -11.35
N GLU A 55 -2.36 -1.47 -10.91
CA GLU A 55 -1.01 -1.81 -11.34
C GLU A 55 -0.65 -3.25 -10.96
N LEU A 56 -0.91 -3.67 -9.71
CA LEU A 56 -0.68 -5.03 -9.23
C LEU A 56 -1.40 -6.06 -10.10
N TRP A 57 -2.69 -5.84 -10.37
CA TRP A 57 -3.49 -6.76 -11.18
C TRP A 57 -3.02 -6.85 -12.63
N ASN A 58 -2.45 -5.76 -13.17
CA ASN A 58 -1.92 -5.71 -14.53
C ASN A 58 -0.41 -5.98 -14.62
N LEU A 59 0.26 -6.26 -13.50
CA LEU A 59 1.71 -6.46 -13.45
C LEU A 59 2.10 -7.72 -14.22
N LYS A 60 3.01 -7.55 -15.19
CA LYS A 60 3.61 -8.61 -16.00
C LYS A 60 5.12 -8.38 -16.10
N ILE A 61 5.88 -9.46 -16.26
CA ILE A 61 7.31 -9.36 -16.54
C ILE A 61 7.54 -8.53 -17.82
N LYS A 62 8.54 -7.64 -17.75
CA LYS A 62 9.08 -6.92 -18.90
C LYS A 62 10.52 -7.37 -19.14
N GLU A 63 10.89 -7.54 -20.41
CA GLU A 63 12.27 -7.82 -20.83
C GLU A 63 12.92 -9.03 -20.11
N ASN A 64 12.12 -10.01 -19.67
CA ASN A 64 12.55 -11.15 -18.86
C ASN A 64 13.29 -10.80 -17.56
N ASN A 65 13.13 -9.58 -17.05
CA ASN A 65 13.72 -9.16 -15.77
C ASN A 65 12.85 -9.64 -14.60
N VAL A 66 13.08 -10.88 -14.17
CA VAL A 66 12.36 -11.49 -13.03
C VAL A 66 12.62 -10.72 -11.74
N LEU A 67 13.85 -10.24 -11.50
CA LEU A 67 14.21 -9.56 -10.26
C LEU A 67 13.39 -8.28 -10.06
N ALA A 68 13.37 -7.41 -11.08
CA ALA A 68 12.60 -6.17 -11.03
C ALA A 68 11.09 -6.43 -10.90
N TYR A 69 10.59 -7.50 -11.52
CA TYR A 69 9.19 -7.93 -11.35
C TYR A 69 8.90 -8.35 -9.90
N THR A 70 9.76 -9.16 -9.30
CA THR A 70 9.60 -9.63 -7.91
C THR A 70 9.64 -8.48 -6.92
N GLU A 71 10.62 -7.58 -7.04
CA GLU A 71 10.74 -6.40 -6.19
C GLU A 71 9.48 -5.54 -6.28
N ARG A 72 9.02 -5.25 -7.50
CA ARG A 72 7.80 -4.45 -7.70
C ARG A 72 6.55 -5.15 -7.17
N PHE A 73 6.43 -6.46 -7.36
CA PHE A 73 5.31 -7.24 -6.84
C PHE A 73 5.26 -7.21 -5.31
N GLN A 74 6.41 -7.33 -4.63
CA GLN A 74 6.50 -7.27 -3.18
C GLN A 74 6.14 -5.88 -2.64
N GLU A 75 6.60 -4.81 -3.29
CA GLU A 75 6.21 -3.43 -2.94
C GLU A 75 4.70 -3.24 -3.05
N LEU A 76 4.10 -3.65 -4.17
CA LEU A 76 2.68 -3.48 -4.43
C LEU A 76 1.81 -4.31 -3.48
N THR A 77 2.21 -5.55 -3.16
CA THR A 77 1.49 -6.40 -2.21
C THR A 77 1.59 -5.92 -0.77
N LEU A 78 2.70 -5.26 -0.39
CA LEU A 78 2.85 -4.62 0.92
C LEU A 78 1.94 -3.39 1.06
N ILE A 79 1.81 -2.58 0.01
CA ILE A 79 0.95 -1.40 0.02
C ILE A 79 -0.53 -1.80 -0.07
N CYS A 80 -0.85 -2.79 -0.92
CA CYS A 80 -2.21 -3.27 -1.19
C CYS A 80 -2.56 -4.47 -0.32
N THR A 81 -2.25 -4.42 0.98
CA THR A 81 -2.48 -5.53 1.94
C THR A 81 -3.92 -6.02 2.00
N LYS A 82 -4.89 -5.22 1.56
CA LYS A 82 -6.30 -5.60 1.48
C LYS A 82 -6.73 -6.25 0.16
N CYS A 83 -5.89 -6.20 -0.88
CA CYS A 83 -6.25 -6.68 -2.21
C CYS A 83 -6.04 -8.17 -2.43
N VAL A 84 -5.18 -8.79 -1.62
CA VAL A 84 -4.88 -10.22 -1.76
C VAL A 84 -5.10 -10.85 -0.41
N ALA A 85 -6.18 -11.62 -0.29
CA ALA A 85 -6.77 -12.03 0.99
C ALA A 85 -5.94 -13.11 1.70
N ASP A 86 -5.25 -13.95 0.95
CA ASP A 86 -4.43 -15.05 1.46
C ASP A 86 -3.11 -15.24 0.66
N GLU A 87 -2.22 -16.08 1.17
CA GLU A 87 -0.94 -16.39 0.52
C GLU A 87 -1.11 -17.13 -0.82
N THR A 88 -2.17 -17.92 -0.97
CA THR A 88 -2.42 -18.69 -2.20
C THR A 88 -2.76 -17.75 -3.35
N GLU A 89 -3.64 -16.78 -3.13
CA GLU A 89 -3.99 -15.76 -4.12
C GLU A 89 -2.79 -14.89 -4.50
N LYS A 90 -1.87 -14.62 -3.56
CA LYS A 90 -0.60 -13.92 -3.85
C LYS A 90 0.29 -14.74 -4.78
N ILE A 91 0.43 -16.03 -4.52
CA ILE A 91 1.23 -16.94 -5.36
C ILE A 91 0.60 -17.03 -6.75
N ASP A 92 -0.71 -17.26 -6.84
CA ASP A 92 -1.41 -17.35 -8.12
C ASP A 92 -1.26 -16.07 -8.94
N LYS A 93 -1.40 -14.89 -8.29
CA LYS A 93 -1.21 -13.61 -8.98
C LYS A 93 0.23 -13.39 -9.45
N TYR A 94 1.21 -13.77 -8.65
CA TYR A 94 2.63 -13.67 -9.03
C TYR A 94 2.91 -14.55 -10.25
N VAL A 95 2.45 -15.80 -10.19
CA VAL A 95 2.63 -16.78 -11.26
C VAL A 95 1.91 -16.35 -12.54
N SER A 96 0.73 -15.72 -12.43
CA SER A 96 -0.03 -15.21 -13.59
C SER A 96 0.68 -14.10 -14.37
N GLY A 97 1.70 -13.46 -13.80
CA GLY A 97 2.48 -12.40 -14.45
C GLY A 97 3.74 -12.90 -15.16
N LEU A 98 4.07 -14.19 -15.01
CA LEU A 98 5.22 -14.83 -15.64
C LEU A 98 4.90 -15.23 -17.09
N PRO A 99 5.89 -15.17 -18.00
CA PRO A 99 5.75 -15.72 -19.34
C PRO A 99 5.71 -17.27 -19.29
N ASP A 100 5.02 -17.87 -20.27
CA ASP A 100 4.75 -19.32 -20.32
C ASP A 100 6.00 -20.18 -20.18
N ASN A 101 7.12 -19.75 -20.77
CA ASN A 101 8.40 -20.46 -20.70
C ASN A 101 8.96 -20.58 -19.27
N ILE A 102 8.79 -19.57 -18.43
CA ILE A 102 9.20 -19.59 -17.01
C ILE A 102 8.19 -20.37 -16.19
N TYR A 103 6.90 -20.19 -16.47
CA TYR A 103 5.81 -20.92 -15.82
C TYR A 103 5.97 -22.44 -15.97
N GLU A 104 6.17 -22.92 -17.19
CA GLU A 104 6.34 -24.35 -17.47
C GLU A 104 7.61 -24.92 -16.81
N SER A 105 8.69 -24.14 -16.77
CA SER A 105 9.93 -24.51 -16.05
C SER A 105 9.71 -24.63 -14.53
N MET A 106 9.01 -23.67 -13.91
CA MET A 106 8.65 -23.73 -12.50
C MET A 106 7.73 -24.90 -12.17
N LYS A 107 6.74 -25.16 -13.02
CA LYS A 107 5.80 -26.27 -12.82
C LYS A 107 6.50 -27.64 -12.95
N ALA A 108 7.43 -27.75 -13.89
CA ALA A 108 8.24 -28.94 -14.08
C ALA A 108 9.20 -29.20 -12.90
N SER A 109 9.72 -28.14 -12.26
CA SER A 109 10.70 -28.28 -11.19
C SER A 109 10.12 -28.75 -9.85
N LYS A 110 8.78 -28.77 -9.68
CA LYS A 110 8.08 -29.13 -8.43
C LYS A 110 8.85 -28.66 -7.18
N PRO A 111 9.00 -27.33 -6.99
CA PRO A 111 9.73 -26.83 -5.84
C PRO A 111 9.08 -27.36 -4.55
N LYS A 112 9.91 -27.89 -3.66
CA LYS A 112 9.49 -28.48 -2.37
C LYS A 112 8.86 -27.45 -1.45
#